data_AF-A0A091C1Z7-F1
#
_entry.id   AF-A0A091C1Z7-F1
#
_cell.length_a   1.000
_cell.length_b   1.000
_cell.length_c   1.000
_cell.angle_alpha   90.00
_cell.angle_beta   90.00
_cell.angle_gamma   90.00
#
_symmetry.space_group_name_H-M   'P 1'
#
loop_
_entity.id
_entity.type
_entity.pdbx_description
1 polymer ?
#
loop_
_entity_poly.entity_id
_entity_poly.type
_entity_poly.pdbx_seq_one_letter_code
_entity_poly.pdbx_strand_id
1 'polypeptide(L)' 'MSENTTVTFTWENTTLSGYIEKEYENSYLVNINNPTKEIADSYNGRMVVSKKECKIEDNN' A
#
# COMPACT_ATOMS: atom_id res chain seq x y z
N MET A 1 13.70 13.59 7.39
CA MET A 1 12.42 12.92 7.68
C MET A 1 12.05 12.20 6.41
N SER A 2 12.51 10.96 6.29
CA SER A 2 12.18 10.12 5.14
C SER A 2 11.05 9.23 5.63
N GLU A 3 9.82 9.70 5.40
CA GLU A 3 8.61 8.99 5.81
C GLU A 3 8.44 7.81 4.83
N ASN A 4 9.13 6.72 5.14
CA ASN A 4 8.89 5.42 4.53
C ASN A 4 7.58 4.89 5.13
N THR A 5 6.49 5.59 4.86
CA THR A 5 5.20 5.34 5.48
C THR A 5 4.73 3.98 5.02
N THR A 6 4.78 3.01 5.93
CA THR A 6 4.38 1.65 5.66
C THR A 6 2.89 1.55 5.86
N VAL A 7 2.20 0.96 4.90
CA VAL A 7 0.76 0.75 4.97
C VAL A 7 0.49 -0.73 4.89
N THR A 8 -0.47 -1.15 5.70
CA THR A 8 -0.87 -2.54 5.79
C THR A 8 -2.36 -2.58 5.52
N PHE A 9 -2.78 -3.34 4.52
CA PHE A 9 -4.19 -3.42 4.14
C PHE A 9 -4.56 -4.85 3.77
N THR A 10 -5.82 -5.20 3.99
CA THR A 10 -6.34 -6.52 3.65
C THR A 10 -7.02 -6.44 2.30
N TRP A 11 -6.54 -7.22 1.35
CA TRP A 11 -7.07 -7.32 0.01
C TRP A 11 -7.45 -8.77 -0.29
N GLU A 12 -8.72 -9.02 -0.63
CA GLU A 12 -9.20 -10.35 -1.06
C GLU A 12 -8.80 -11.44 -0.06
N ASN A 13 -9.03 -11.15 1.24
CA ASN A 13 -8.69 -12.03 2.36
C ASN A 13 -7.18 -12.23 2.61
N THR A 14 -6.31 -11.53 1.87
CA THR A 14 -4.86 -11.53 2.05
C THR A 14 -4.41 -10.24 2.73
N THR A 15 -3.61 -10.36 3.79
CA THR A 15 -2.96 -9.19 4.40
C THR A 15 -1.73 -8.84 3.60
N LEU A 16 -1.72 -7.64 3.02
CA LEU A 16 -0.61 -7.11 2.24
C LEU A 16 0.03 -5.93 2.96
N SER A 17 1.34 -5.83 2.81
CA SER A 17 2.14 -4.72 3.30
C SER A 17 2.89 -4.08 2.15
N GLY A 18 2.89 -2.75 2.16
CA GLY A 18 3.59 -1.94 1.19
C GLY A 18 4.02 -0.62 1.81
N TYR A 19 4.73 0.18 1.04
CA TYR A 19 5.10 1.53 1.44
C TYR A 19 4.50 2.54 0.48
N ILE A 20 4.16 3.71 0.98
CA ILE A 20 3.66 4.81 0.17
C ILE A 20 4.84 5.32 -0.68
N GLU A 21 4.82 5.01 -1.97
CA GLU A 21 5.77 5.55 -2.94
C GLU A 21 5.40 6.99 -3.29
N LYS A 22 4.11 7.32 -3.31
CA LYS A 22 3.64 8.67 -3.60
C LYS A 22 2.29 8.95 -2.94
N GLU A 23 2.20 10.04 -2.19
CA GLU A 23 0.92 10.55 -1.70
C GLU A 23 0.28 11.46 -2.78
N TYR A 24 -1.02 11.25 -3.02
CA TYR A 24 -1.89 12.14 -3.75
C TYR A 24 -2.90 12.79 -2.79
N GLU A 25 -3.56 13.84 -3.26
CA GLU A 25 -4.54 14.60 -2.47
C GLU A 25 -5.65 13.73 -1.83
N ASN A 26 -6.12 12.71 -2.56
CA ASN A 26 -7.18 11.80 -2.11
C ASN A 26 -6.78 10.31 -2.10
N SER A 27 -5.54 10.00 -2.47
CA SER A 27 -5.09 8.62 -2.68
C SER A 27 -3.61 8.45 -2.35
N TYR A 28 -3.18 7.21 -2.21
CA TYR A 28 -1.81 6.81 -1.95
C TYR A 28 -1.38 5.81 -3.01
N LEU A 29 -0.29 6.11 -3.72
CA LEU A 29 0.44 5.12 -4.47
C LEU A 29 1.25 4.30 -3.48
N VAL A 30 0.86 3.05 -3.31
CA VAL A 30 1.52 2.09 -2.45
C VAL A 30 2.25 1.10 -3.32
N ASN A 31 3.55 0.96 -3.08
CA ASN A 31 4.33 -0.10 -3.68
C ASN A 31 4.38 -1.28 -2.70
N ILE A 32 3.86 -2.42 -3.15
CA ILE A 32 3.76 -3.64 -2.35
C ILE A 32 5.12 -4.31 -2.35
N ASN A 33 5.71 -4.48 -1.15
CA ASN A 33 7.04 -5.06 -1.03
C ASN A 33 7.00 -6.60 -1.05
N ASN A 34 5.85 -7.20 -0.73
CA ASN A 34 5.62 -8.63 -0.83
C ASN A 34 4.31 -8.92 -1.59
N PRO A 35 4.25 -8.62 -2.90
CA PRO A 35 3.06 -8.90 -3.67
C PRO A 35 2.90 -10.41 -3.78
N THR A 36 1.75 -10.94 -3.38
CA THR A 36 1.35 -12.30 -3.75
C THR A 36 1.27 -12.41 -5.27
N LYS A 37 1.39 -13.63 -5.82
CA LYS A 37 1.34 -13.88 -7.28
C LYS A 37 0.19 -13.13 -7.96
N GLU A 38 -0.96 -13.08 -7.31
CA GLU A 38 -2.16 -12.40 -7.80
C GLU A 38 -1.99 -10.87 -7.91
N ILE A 39 -1.29 -10.25 -6.95
CA ILE A 39 -1.02 -8.80 -6.89
C ILE A 39 0.14 -8.42 -7.82
N ALA A 40 1.14 -9.30 -7.91
CA ALA A 40 2.24 -9.12 -8.84
C ALA A 40 1.74 -9.18 -10.29
N ASP A 41 0.81 -10.10 -10.59
CA ASP A 41 0.26 -10.30 -11.93
C ASP A 41 -0.82 -9.26 -12.28
N SER A 42 -1.80 -9.04 -11.39
CA SER A 42 -2.94 -8.15 -11.65
C SER A 42 -2.62 -6.66 -11.43
N TYR A 43 -1.70 -6.35 -10.51
CA TYR A 43 -1.43 -4.97 -10.07
C TYR A 43 0.03 -4.56 -10.23
N ASN A 44 0.88 -5.41 -10.84
CA ASN A 44 2.30 -5.12 -11.04
C ASN A 44 3.03 -4.76 -9.72
N GLY A 45 2.53 -5.24 -8.57
CA GLY A 45 3.07 -4.89 -7.25
C GLY A 45 2.84 -3.44 -6.84
N ARG A 46 1.99 -2.68 -7.52
CA ARG A 46 1.66 -1.28 -7.21
C ARG A 46 0.16 -1.11 -7.08
N MET A 47 -0.26 -0.47 -6.01
CA MET A 47 -1.67 -0.28 -5.74
C MET A 47 -1.94 1.16 -5.38
N VAL A 48 -2.92 1.77 -6.04
CA VAL A 48 -3.45 3.07 -5.64
C VAL A 48 -4.58 2.81 -4.67
N VAL A 49 -4.38 3.16 -3.41
CA VAL A 49 -5.38 3.02 -2.35
C VAL A 49 -5.87 4.39 -1.92
N SER A 50 -7.18 4.54 -1.72
CA SER A 50 -7.73 5.80 -1.23
C SER A 50 -7.36 6.00 0.23
N LYS A 51 -7.09 7.25 0.66
CA LYS A 51 -6.73 7.55 2.07
C LYS A 51 -7.73 7.03 3.10
N LYS A 52 -8.98 6.80 2.67
CA LYS A 52 -10.08 6.29 3.49
C LYS A 52 -10.06 4.78 3.75
N GLU A 53 -9.41 4.01 2.88
CA GLU A 53 -9.48 2.53 2.91
C GLU A 53 -8.17 1.86 3.31
N CYS A 54 -7.06 2.60 3.33
CA CYS A 54 -5.77 2.10 3.77
C CYS A 54 -5.48 2.48 5.22
N LYS A 55 -4.93 1.53 5.99
CA LYS A 55 -4.36 1.81 7.31
C LYS A 55 -2.89 2.15 7.17
N ILE A 56 -2.57 3.36 7.57
CA ILE A 56 -1.22 3.87 7.64
C ILE A 56 -0.67 3.52 9.02
N GLU A 57 0.41 2.72 9.08
CA GLU A 57 1.16 2.57 10.32
C GLU A 57 2.12 3.76 10.43
N ASP A 58 1.62 4.85 11.00
CA ASP A 58 2.46 5.93 11.50
C ASP A 58 3.00 5.51 12.87
N ASN A 59 4.23 5.01 12.89
CA ASN A 59 4.90 4.64 14.13
C ASN A 59 5.47 5.92 14.77
N ASN A 60 4.63 6.61 15.54
CA ASN A 60 4.96 7.83 16.28
C ASN A 60 5.75 7.55 17.56
#